data_AF-A0A7C5TZ51-F1
#
_entry.id   AF-A0A7C5TZ51-F1
#
_cell.length_a   1.000
_cell.length_b   1.000
_cell.length_c   1.000
_cell.angle_alpha   90.00
_cell.angle_beta   90.00
_cell.angle_gamma   90.00
#
_symmetry.space_group_name_H-M   'P 1'
#
loop_
_entity.id
_entity.type
_entity.pdbx_description
1 polymer ?
#
loop_
_entity_poly.entity_id
_entity_poly.type
_entity_poly.pdbx_seq_one_letter_code
_entity_poly.pdbx_strand_id
1 'polypeptide(L)'
;MSKIYKGLIIVTILYFLLIINISLAQSPDPGATYRPLVGGARIELQSSSGIINVCTLGLTGYELSQDLRTASYEITTAGHCGSVGQYIYQPRVSSSNHIATVYRVDVSNIDGLYARNTSNVNITNKVLKCSSTGYARVAGSLTFTEAEIRLGRGEMIRVSKYGATTNETSGYIYGVYRNLSVGSVTYYYQLFVRDMRAAPGDSGAPVYEDPYAGQCVAFEPDVRAAGVIWGATSDGVYATSIDGLYYYLSFVPLTEGGGSDKVFFTR
;
A
#
# COMPACT_ATOMS: atom_id res chain seq x y z
N MET A 1 -30.94 -0.23 49.02
CA MET A 1 -29.71 -0.18 48.19
C MET A 1 -29.64 1.16 47.47
N SER A 2 -28.60 1.94 47.77
CA SER A 2 -28.46 3.37 47.47
C SER A 2 -28.40 3.67 45.95
N LYS A 3 -28.97 4.81 45.53
CA LYS A 3 -28.89 5.35 44.15
C LYS A 3 -27.45 5.40 43.61
N ILE A 4 -26.47 5.48 44.50
CA ILE A 4 -25.03 5.47 44.22
C ILE A 4 -24.58 4.13 43.59
N TYR A 5 -25.10 3.00 44.09
CA TYR A 5 -24.75 1.67 43.55
C TYR A 5 -25.29 1.46 42.13
N LYS A 6 -26.49 1.99 41.82
CA LYS A 6 -27.06 1.93 40.46
C LYS A 6 -26.27 2.79 39.47
N GLY A 7 -25.85 3.98 39.89
CA GLY A 7 -25.01 4.87 39.07
C GLY A 7 -23.65 4.25 38.76
N LEU A 8 -23.00 3.66 39.77
CA LEU A 8 -21.70 3.00 39.60
C LEU A 8 -21.79 1.83 38.61
N ILE A 9 -22.79 0.96 38.73
CA ILE A 9 -23.01 -0.18 37.82
C ILE A 9 -23.23 0.30 36.37
N ILE A 10 -24.03 1.35 36.16
CA ILE A 10 -24.28 1.89 34.82
C ILE A 10 -22.98 2.46 34.20
N VAL A 11 -22.19 3.21 34.98
CA VAL A 11 -20.90 3.75 34.52
C VAL A 11 -19.92 2.61 34.21
N THR A 12 -19.86 1.57 35.03
CA THR A 12 -19.00 0.41 34.77
C THR A 12 -19.42 -0.35 33.52
N ILE A 13 -20.72 -0.57 33.29
CA ILE A 13 -21.24 -1.23 32.08
C ILE A 13 -20.93 -0.38 30.83
N LEU A 14 -21.13 0.93 30.88
CA LEU A 14 -20.81 1.83 29.77
C LEU A 14 -19.30 1.85 29.46
N TYR A 15 -18.46 1.84 30.50
CA TYR A 15 -17.00 1.75 30.34
C TYR A 15 -16.58 0.40 29.76
N PHE A 16 -17.21 -0.70 30.19
CA PHE A 16 -16.96 -2.04 29.63
C PHE A 16 -17.40 -2.15 28.17
N LEU A 17 -18.54 -1.58 27.81
CA LEU A 17 -19.03 -1.53 26.42
C LEU A 17 -18.14 -0.65 25.53
N LEU A 18 -17.53 0.41 26.07
CA LEU A 18 -16.52 1.21 25.37
C LEU A 18 -15.25 0.39 25.10
N ILE A 19 -14.78 -0.39 26.08
CA ILE A 19 -13.60 -1.27 25.95
C ILE A 19 -13.85 -2.41 24.95
N ILE A 20 -15.06 -3.00 24.96
CA ILE A 20 -15.43 -4.06 24.00
C ILE A 20 -15.49 -3.51 22.57
N ASN A 21 -15.96 -2.26 22.36
CA ASN A 21 -15.94 -1.63 21.04
C ASN A 21 -14.53 -1.32 20.53
N ILE A 22 -13.58 -0.98 21.41
CA ILE A 22 -12.16 -0.83 21.05
C ILE A 22 -11.53 -2.20 20.73
N SER A 23 -12.10 -3.30 21.25
CA SER A 23 -11.65 -4.68 21.00
C SER A 23 -12.12 -5.28 19.67
N LEU A 24 -12.72 -4.48 18.77
CA LEU A 24 -13.15 -4.92 17.44
C LEU A 24 -12.12 -4.67 16.33
N ALA A 25 -11.08 -3.85 16.57
CA ALA A 25 -10.08 -3.60 15.55
C ALA A 25 -9.13 -4.81 15.40
N GLN A 26 -9.02 -5.31 14.18
CA GLN A 26 -8.24 -6.49 13.85
C GLN A 26 -6.95 -6.06 13.14
N SER A 27 -5.83 -6.69 13.52
CA SER A 27 -4.63 -6.68 12.69
C SER A 27 -4.78 -7.81 11.67
N PRO A 28 -5.05 -7.52 10.38
CA PRO A 28 -5.22 -8.56 9.38
C PRO A 28 -3.91 -9.36 9.21
N ASP A 29 -4.02 -10.67 8.96
CA ASP A 29 -2.85 -11.51 8.66
C ASP A 29 -2.43 -11.30 7.20
N PRO A 30 -1.27 -10.68 6.91
CA PRO A 30 -0.84 -10.46 5.54
C PRO A 30 -0.58 -11.78 4.79
N GLY A 31 -0.37 -12.90 5.49
CA GLY A 31 -0.18 -14.24 4.94
C GLY A 31 -1.47 -14.99 4.59
N ALA A 32 -2.64 -14.45 4.89
CA ALA A 32 -3.92 -15.04 4.51
C ALA A 32 -4.19 -14.92 2.99
N THR A 33 -5.11 -15.71 2.46
CA THR A 33 -5.55 -15.58 1.05
C THR A 33 -6.59 -14.46 0.92
N TYR A 34 -6.34 -13.49 0.04
CA TYR A 34 -7.26 -12.37 -0.21
C TYR A 34 -7.88 -12.46 -1.61
N ARG A 35 -9.21 -12.54 -1.68
CA ARG A 35 -10.01 -12.50 -2.91
C ARG A 35 -11.26 -11.64 -2.63
N PRO A 36 -11.37 -10.41 -3.16
CA PRO A 36 -10.47 -9.73 -4.09
C PRO A 36 -9.07 -9.42 -3.51
N LEU A 37 -8.11 -9.13 -4.38
CA LEU A 37 -6.75 -8.72 -3.97
C LEU A 37 -6.76 -7.36 -3.28
N VAL A 38 -6.01 -7.26 -2.19
CA VAL A 38 -5.83 -6.04 -1.39
C VAL A 38 -4.34 -5.70 -1.27
N GLY A 39 -4.03 -4.41 -1.26
CA GLY A 39 -2.67 -3.92 -0.97
C GLY A 39 -2.22 -4.29 0.44
N GLY A 40 -0.93 -4.49 0.64
CA GLY A 40 -0.34 -4.92 1.91
C GLY A 40 -0.33 -6.44 2.15
N ALA A 41 -0.94 -7.23 1.28
CA ALA A 41 -0.91 -8.69 1.37
C ALA A 41 0.46 -9.26 0.95
N ARG A 42 0.86 -10.37 1.56
CA ARG A 42 2.06 -11.13 1.17
C ARG A 42 1.89 -11.69 -0.24
N ILE A 43 2.94 -11.54 -1.05
CA ILE A 43 3.09 -12.19 -2.34
C ILE A 43 4.43 -12.90 -2.43
N GLU A 44 4.48 -13.92 -3.28
CA GLU A 44 5.69 -14.64 -3.61
C GLU A 44 5.92 -14.61 -5.11
N LEU A 45 7.17 -14.34 -5.51
CA LEU A 45 7.60 -14.39 -6.90
C LEU A 45 8.62 -15.51 -7.02
N GLN A 46 8.37 -16.44 -7.95
CA GLN A 46 9.29 -17.55 -8.18
C GLN A 46 10.15 -17.26 -9.42
N SER A 47 11.47 -17.31 -9.26
CA SER A 47 12.40 -17.24 -10.39
C SER A 47 12.38 -18.52 -11.21
N SER A 48 12.91 -18.46 -12.43
CA SER A 48 13.14 -19.66 -13.25
C SER A 48 14.10 -20.68 -12.62
N SER A 49 14.95 -20.22 -11.68
CA SER A 49 15.83 -21.07 -10.87
C SER A 49 15.16 -21.65 -9.61
N GLY A 50 13.87 -21.37 -9.39
CA GLY A 50 13.10 -21.88 -8.26
C GLY A 50 13.26 -21.10 -6.96
N ILE A 51 14.01 -20.00 -6.95
CA ILE A 51 14.16 -19.11 -5.79
C ILE A 51 12.85 -18.36 -5.57
N ILE A 52 12.39 -18.32 -4.32
CA ILE A 52 11.16 -17.64 -3.92
C ILE A 52 11.52 -16.31 -3.25
N ASN A 53 11.16 -15.21 -3.90
CA ASN A 53 11.22 -13.88 -3.32
C ASN A 53 9.92 -13.58 -2.60
N VAL A 54 10.01 -13.23 -1.32
CA VAL A 54 8.87 -12.76 -0.54
C VAL A 54 8.81 -11.25 -0.63
N CYS A 55 7.68 -10.72 -1.07
CA CYS A 55 7.40 -9.30 -1.14
C CYS A 55 5.98 -8.99 -0.67
N THR A 56 5.61 -7.72 -0.71
CA THR A 56 4.28 -7.23 -0.39
C THR A 56 3.61 -6.70 -1.66
N LEU A 57 2.33 -7.03 -1.84
CA LEU A 57 1.48 -6.44 -2.86
C LEU A 57 1.33 -4.94 -2.53
N GLY A 58 1.72 -4.05 -3.42
CA GLY A 58 1.60 -2.61 -3.23
C GLY A 58 0.15 -2.15 -3.34
N LEU A 59 -0.21 -1.68 -4.53
CA LEU A 59 -1.55 -1.20 -4.84
C LEU A 59 -2.12 -2.02 -5.99
N THR A 60 -3.45 -2.04 -6.08
CA THR A 60 -4.14 -2.51 -7.29
C THR A 60 -4.56 -1.32 -8.14
N GLY A 61 -4.63 -1.49 -9.46
CA GLY A 61 -4.86 -0.37 -10.36
C GLY A 61 -5.08 -0.79 -11.80
N TYR A 62 -4.75 0.11 -12.72
CA TYR A 62 -4.82 -0.08 -14.17
C TYR A 62 -3.72 0.67 -14.91
N GLU A 63 -3.38 0.19 -16.11
CA GLU A 63 -2.39 0.77 -17.01
C GLU A 63 -3.13 1.81 -17.84
N LEU A 64 -2.63 3.04 -17.82
CA LEU A 64 -3.10 4.04 -18.76
C LEU A 64 -2.47 3.76 -20.14
N SER A 65 -3.03 2.81 -20.89
CA SER A 65 -2.67 2.60 -22.29
C SER A 65 -3.32 3.69 -23.16
N GLN A 66 -2.63 4.12 -24.23
CA GLN A 66 -3.17 5.11 -25.17
C GLN A 66 -4.46 4.63 -25.87
N ASP A 67 -4.75 3.33 -25.85
CA ASP A 67 -6.00 2.77 -26.33
C ASP A 67 -6.95 2.56 -25.13
N LEU A 68 -7.84 3.53 -24.90
CA LEU A 68 -8.79 3.63 -23.79
C LEU A 68 -9.82 2.47 -23.71
N ARG A 69 -9.63 1.39 -24.47
CA ARG A 69 -10.61 0.30 -24.65
C ARG A 69 -10.33 -0.93 -23.80
N THR A 70 -9.15 -1.05 -23.19
CA THR A 70 -8.81 -2.17 -22.30
C THR A 70 -8.11 -1.65 -21.05
N ALA A 71 -8.87 -1.32 -20.01
CA ALA A 71 -8.33 -1.26 -18.66
C ALA A 71 -8.01 -2.70 -18.23
N SER A 72 -6.73 -3.08 -18.24
CA SER A 72 -6.31 -4.33 -17.60
C SER A 72 -6.24 -4.06 -16.10
N TYR A 73 -6.86 -4.91 -15.30
CA TYR A 73 -6.78 -4.82 -13.84
C TYR A 73 -5.43 -5.36 -13.37
N GLU A 74 -4.77 -4.66 -12.47
CA GLU A 74 -3.33 -4.84 -12.27
C GLU A 74 -2.91 -4.69 -10.82
N ILE A 75 -1.67 -5.11 -10.57
CA ILE A 75 -1.00 -4.94 -9.29
C ILE A 75 0.40 -4.33 -9.51
N THR A 76 0.86 -3.57 -8.51
CA THR A 76 2.23 -3.06 -8.44
C THR A 76 2.94 -3.53 -7.17
N THR A 77 4.26 -3.58 -7.20
CA THR A 77 5.15 -3.86 -6.06
C THR A 77 6.53 -3.25 -6.36
N ALA A 78 7.55 -3.51 -5.54
CA ALA A 78 8.91 -3.03 -5.82
C ALA A 78 9.51 -3.75 -7.05
N GLY A 79 10.33 -3.04 -7.80
CA GLY A 79 11.03 -3.52 -9.00
C GLY A 79 11.94 -4.71 -8.71
N HIS A 80 12.75 -4.61 -7.67
CA HIS A 80 13.72 -5.64 -7.28
C HIS A 80 13.07 -6.95 -6.81
N CYS A 81 11.75 -6.99 -6.60
CA CYS A 81 11.04 -8.23 -6.22
C CYS A 81 11.04 -9.28 -7.32
N GLY A 82 11.13 -8.87 -8.59
CA GLY A 82 11.02 -9.81 -9.70
C GLY A 82 11.52 -9.30 -11.04
N SER A 83 11.18 -10.04 -12.08
CA SER A 83 11.59 -9.78 -13.46
C SER A 83 10.46 -10.10 -14.43
N VAL A 84 10.47 -9.48 -15.61
CA VAL A 84 9.45 -9.69 -16.65
C VAL A 84 9.26 -11.18 -16.95
N GLY A 85 8.01 -11.62 -17.02
CA GLY A 85 7.61 -13.01 -17.27
C GLY A 85 7.49 -13.89 -16.01
N GLN A 86 7.92 -13.41 -14.84
CA GLN A 86 7.75 -14.17 -13.60
C GLN A 86 6.29 -14.19 -13.13
N TYR A 87 5.89 -15.29 -12.50
CA TYR A 87 4.57 -15.44 -11.89
C TYR A 87 4.57 -14.91 -10.46
N ILE A 88 3.47 -14.26 -10.10
CA ILE A 88 3.19 -13.75 -8.76
C ILE A 88 2.11 -14.62 -8.13
N TYR A 89 2.38 -15.08 -6.91
CA TYR A 89 1.53 -15.96 -6.14
C TYR A 89 1.08 -15.29 -4.84
N GLN A 90 -0.15 -15.60 -4.41
CA GLN A 90 -0.72 -15.07 -3.17
C GLN A 90 -1.49 -16.17 -2.41
N PRO A 91 -1.13 -16.46 -1.14
CA PRO A 91 -0.01 -15.89 -0.38
C PRO A 91 1.34 -16.58 -0.64
N ARG A 92 1.31 -17.78 -1.25
CA ARG A 92 2.50 -18.64 -1.44
C ARG A 92 2.49 -19.33 -2.80
N VAL A 93 3.67 -19.73 -3.28
CA VAL A 93 3.84 -20.46 -4.55
C VAL A 93 2.98 -21.73 -4.55
N SER A 94 1.95 -21.72 -5.40
CA SER A 94 1.06 -22.83 -5.73
C SER A 94 0.31 -22.47 -7.01
N SER A 95 0.01 -23.44 -7.87
CA SER A 95 -0.77 -23.20 -9.08
C SER A 95 -2.11 -22.54 -8.81
N SER A 96 -2.80 -22.90 -7.72
CA SER A 96 -4.07 -22.30 -7.28
C SER A 96 -3.92 -20.87 -6.75
N ASN A 97 -2.70 -20.44 -6.47
CA ASN A 97 -2.39 -19.15 -5.88
C ASN A 97 -1.81 -18.16 -6.90
N HIS A 98 -1.64 -18.55 -8.17
CA HIS A 98 -1.18 -17.65 -9.21
C HIS A 98 -2.20 -16.52 -9.42
N ILE A 99 -1.75 -15.28 -9.28
CA ILE A 99 -2.62 -14.10 -9.37
C ILE A 99 -2.26 -13.14 -10.49
N ALA A 100 -1.00 -13.11 -10.92
CA ALA A 100 -0.52 -12.18 -11.94
C ALA A 100 0.80 -12.63 -12.57
N THR A 101 1.09 -12.12 -13.76
CA THR A 101 2.40 -12.25 -14.42
C THR A 101 3.06 -10.89 -14.54
N VAL A 102 4.34 -10.80 -14.18
CA VAL A 102 5.15 -9.57 -14.29
C VAL A 102 5.27 -9.17 -15.75
N TYR A 103 4.91 -7.92 -16.06
CA TYR A 103 4.90 -7.42 -17.43
C TYR A 103 5.90 -6.28 -17.65
N ARG A 104 6.13 -5.42 -16.66
CA ARG A 104 7.14 -4.35 -16.72
C ARG A 104 7.86 -4.22 -15.38
N VAL A 105 9.14 -3.89 -15.47
CA VAL A 105 10.01 -3.62 -14.31
C VAL A 105 10.88 -2.44 -14.68
N ASP A 106 11.00 -1.48 -13.77
CA ASP A 106 12.05 -0.46 -13.82
C ASP A 106 12.75 -0.48 -12.45
N VAL A 107 14.06 -0.74 -12.49
CA VAL A 107 14.98 -0.71 -11.34
C VAL A 107 16.11 0.30 -11.54
N SER A 108 16.06 1.06 -12.65
CA SER A 108 17.12 1.98 -13.09
C SER A 108 16.73 3.44 -12.88
N ASN A 109 15.45 3.77 -13.02
CA ASN A 109 14.90 5.12 -12.82
C ASN A 109 13.99 5.20 -11.61
N ILE A 110 13.24 4.13 -11.34
CA ILE A 110 12.50 3.92 -10.10
C ILE A 110 12.82 2.50 -9.63
N ASP A 111 12.33 2.12 -8.46
CA ASP A 111 12.29 0.71 -8.06
C ASP A 111 10.82 0.29 -8.00
N GLY A 112 10.29 -0.13 -9.15
CA GLY A 112 8.89 -0.43 -9.33
C GLY A 112 8.65 -1.56 -10.34
N LEU A 113 7.66 -2.39 -10.04
CA LEU A 113 7.20 -3.47 -10.89
C LEU A 113 5.71 -3.33 -11.15
N TYR A 114 5.32 -3.76 -12.34
CA TYR A 114 3.96 -3.83 -12.81
C TYR A 114 3.64 -5.25 -13.28
N ALA A 115 2.48 -5.78 -12.89
CA ALA A 115 2.01 -7.09 -13.29
C ALA A 115 0.54 -7.09 -13.68
N ARG A 116 0.21 -7.88 -14.72
CA ARG A 116 -1.16 -8.08 -15.18
C ARG A 116 -1.79 -9.24 -14.44
N ASN A 117 -2.98 -9.03 -13.88
CA ASN A 117 -3.69 -10.09 -13.19
C ASN A 117 -4.15 -11.19 -14.17
N THR A 118 -4.48 -12.35 -13.63
CA THR A 118 -5.18 -13.38 -14.39
C THR A 118 -6.67 -13.04 -14.49
N SER A 119 -7.34 -13.47 -15.57
CA SER A 119 -8.74 -13.11 -15.86
C SER A 119 -9.78 -13.52 -14.80
N ASN A 120 -9.41 -14.40 -13.87
CA ASN A 120 -10.23 -14.91 -12.78
C ASN A 120 -9.94 -14.25 -11.41
N VAL A 121 -9.13 -13.18 -11.37
CA VAL A 121 -8.71 -12.53 -10.12
C VAL A 121 -9.31 -11.15 -10.00
N ASN A 122 -10.24 -10.99 -9.06
CA ASN A 122 -10.82 -9.69 -8.72
C ASN A 122 -9.83 -8.85 -7.92
N ILE A 123 -9.81 -7.53 -8.16
CA ILE A 123 -9.03 -6.55 -7.40
C ILE A 123 -9.97 -5.58 -6.65
N THR A 124 -9.45 -4.85 -5.67
CA THR A 124 -10.18 -3.79 -4.95
C THR A 124 -9.27 -2.64 -4.60
N ASN A 125 -9.81 -1.42 -4.49
CA ASN A 125 -9.09 -0.24 -4.04
C ASN A 125 -8.79 -0.23 -2.53
N LYS A 126 -8.59 -1.40 -1.92
CA LYS A 126 -8.35 -1.54 -0.48
C LYS A 126 -6.91 -1.89 -0.19
N VAL A 127 -6.43 -1.40 0.95
CA VAL A 127 -5.16 -1.82 1.57
C VAL A 127 -5.45 -2.40 2.95
N LEU A 128 -4.60 -3.31 3.41
CA LEU A 128 -4.66 -3.80 4.79
C LEU A 128 -4.41 -2.64 5.75
N LYS A 129 -5.19 -2.62 6.84
CA LYS A 129 -5.04 -1.67 7.95
C LYS A 129 -5.56 -2.31 9.23
N CYS A 130 -4.99 -1.95 10.37
CA CYS A 130 -5.59 -2.19 11.67
C CYS A 130 -6.89 -1.41 11.78
N SER A 131 -8.01 -2.10 11.57
CA SER A 131 -9.34 -1.52 11.65
C SER A 131 -10.38 -2.59 11.99
N SER A 132 -11.62 -2.21 12.27
CA SER A 132 -12.70 -3.18 12.48
C SER A 132 -13.00 -4.05 11.27
N THR A 133 -12.62 -3.61 10.07
CA THR A 133 -12.77 -4.38 8.83
C THR A 133 -11.47 -5.05 8.39
N GLY A 134 -10.33 -4.68 8.98
CA GLY A 134 -8.99 -5.08 8.52
C GLY A 134 -8.50 -4.31 7.29
N TYR A 135 -9.22 -3.27 6.86
CA TYR A 135 -8.93 -2.53 5.64
C TYR A 135 -9.02 -1.02 5.81
N ALA A 136 -8.41 -0.31 4.86
CA ALA A 136 -8.68 1.08 4.52
C ALA A 136 -9.03 1.18 3.02
N ARG A 137 -9.85 2.17 2.65
CA ARG A 137 -10.18 2.46 1.25
C ARG A 137 -9.22 3.49 0.68
N VAL A 138 -8.64 3.19 -0.46
CA VAL A 138 -7.90 4.17 -1.25
C VAL A 138 -8.93 5.05 -1.96
N ALA A 139 -9.11 6.26 -1.44
CA ALA A 139 -10.08 7.24 -1.94
C ALA A 139 -9.46 8.29 -2.87
N GLY A 140 -8.12 8.30 -2.98
CA GLY A 140 -7.39 9.21 -3.85
C GLY A 140 -5.89 8.94 -3.84
N SER A 141 -5.13 9.86 -4.43
CA SER A 141 -3.67 9.82 -4.45
C SER A 141 -3.10 11.09 -3.84
N LEU A 142 -2.08 10.95 -3.00
CA LEU A 142 -1.22 12.05 -2.60
C LEU A 142 -0.13 12.20 -3.66
N THR A 143 -0.25 13.23 -4.50
CA THR A 143 0.72 13.45 -5.57
C THR A 143 2.08 13.88 -5.02
N PHE A 144 3.15 13.57 -5.75
CA PHE A 144 4.51 13.99 -5.43
C PHE A 144 4.61 15.52 -5.27
N THR A 145 3.95 16.26 -6.18
CA THR A 145 3.93 17.74 -6.14
C THR A 145 3.15 18.26 -4.93
N GLU A 146 2.04 17.64 -4.56
CA GLU A 146 1.30 18.02 -3.34
C GLU A 146 2.16 17.80 -2.09
N ALA A 147 2.85 16.65 -2.00
CA ALA A 147 3.76 16.38 -0.90
C ALA A 147 4.90 17.43 -0.83
N GLU A 148 5.50 17.78 -1.96
CA GLU A 148 6.54 18.81 -2.06
C GLU A 148 6.05 20.17 -1.53
N ILE A 149 4.85 20.60 -1.95
CA ILE A 149 4.26 21.88 -1.51
C ILE A 149 4.00 21.89 0.00
N ARG A 150 3.44 20.80 0.55
CA ARG A 150 3.10 20.70 1.97
C ARG A 150 4.35 20.67 2.85
N LEU A 151 5.38 19.92 2.45
CA LEU A 151 6.67 19.93 3.15
C LEU A 151 7.36 21.30 3.07
N GLY A 152 7.25 22.01 1.94
CA GLY A 152 7.73 23.39 1.80
C GLY A 152 7.05 24.39 2.74
N ARG A 153 5.85 24.07 3.23
CA ARG A 153 5.12 24.83 4.25
C ARG A 153 5.39 24.36 5.69
N GLY A 154 6.24 23.35 5.86
CA GLY A 154 6.50 22.73 7.16
C GLY A 154 5.38 21.84 7.68
N GLU A 155 4.43 21.43 6.81
CA GLU A 155 3.36 20.52 7.20
C GLU A 155 3.88 19.09 7.32
N MET A 156 3.57 18.42 8.44
CA MET A 156 3.85 17.00 8.60
C MET A 156 2.79 16.15 7.90
N ILE A 157 3.21 15.28 6.98
CA ILE A 157 2.31 14.36 6.27
C ILE A 157 2.40 12.98 6.91
N ARG A 158 1.38 12.61 7.68
CA ARG A 158 1.29 11.30 8.35
C ARG A 158 0.96 10.21 7.35
N VAL A 159 1.73 9.13 7.38
CA VAL A 159 1.53 7.99 6.50
C VAL A 159 1.60 6.68 7.28
N SER A 160 0.93 5.67 6.75
CA SER A 160 1.02 4.29 7.20
C SER A 160 1.39 3.38 6.04
N LYS A 161 1.88 2.20 6.38
CA LYS A 161 2.09 1.09 5.47
C LYS A 161 1.68 -0.21 6.14
N TYR A 162 1.20 -1.18 5.37
CA TYR A 162 1.00 -2.54 5.84
C TYR A 162 1.87 -3.48 4.99
N GLY A 163 2.75 -4.25 5.65
CA GLY A 163 3.73 -5.08 4.99
C GLY A 163 3.68 -6.54 5.46
N ALA A 164 4.18 -7.45 4.62
CA ALA A 164 4.18 -8.89 4.88
C ALA A 164 5.00 -9.32 6.10
N THR A 165 5.97 -8.50 6.53
CA THR A 165 6.90 -8.85 7.61
C THR A 165 6.64 -8.04 8.87
N THR A 166 6.41 -6.73 8.75
CA THR A 166 6.28 -5.86 9.93
C THR A 166 4.86 -5.36 10.20
N ASN A 167 3.86 -5.89 9.48
CA ASN A 167 2.45 -5.48 9.56
C ASN A 167 2.28 -3.97 9.37
N GLU A 168 1.29 -3.37 10.04
CA GLU A 168 1.10 -1.93 10.04
C GLU A 168 2.23 -1.23 10.80
N THR A 169 2.82 -0.25 10.14
CA THR A 169 3.70 0.73 10.79
C THR A 169 3.42 2.10 10.21
N SER A 170 3.72 3.14 10.97
CA SER A 170 3.44 4.52 10.55
C SER A 170 4.66 5.39 10.69
N GLY A 171 4.63 6.53 10.01
CA GLY A 171 5.71 7.51 10.02
C GLY A 171 5.23 8.81 9.38
N TYR A 172 6.19 9.61 8.93
CA TYR A 172 5.92 10.89 8.29
C TYR A 172 6.75 11.02 7.03
N ILE A 173 6.14 11.48 5.94
CA ILE A 173 6.94 11.92 4.79
C ILE A 173 7.79 13.09 5.29
N TYR A 174 9.11 12.92 5.19
CA TYR A 174 10.10 13.88 5.65
C TYR A 174 10.87 14.51 4.50
N GLY A 175 10.98 13.80 3.38
CA GLY A 175 11.65 14.29 2.17
C GLY A 175 10.95 13.83 0.90
N VAL A 176 11.02 14.68 -0.12
CA VAL A 176 10.67 14.37 -1.51
C VAL A 176 11.92 14.61 -2.36
N TYR A 177 12.27 13.64 -3.19
CA TYR A 177 13.49 13.66 -3.99
C TYR A 177 13.12 13.49 -5.45
N ARG A 178 13.28 14.57 -6.23
CA ARG A 178 13.17 14.48 -7.69
C ARG A 178 14.27 13.61 -8.29
N ASN A 179 15.41 13.57 -7.62
CA ASN A 179 16.55 12.71 -7.89
C ASN A 179 17.16 12.27 -6.56
N LEU A 180 17.36 10.97 -6.41
CA LEU A 180 17.99 10.34 -5.25
C LEU A 180 19.05 9.36 -5.76
N SER A 181 20.32 9.67 -5.52
CA SER A 181 21.42 8.79 -5.92
C SER A 181 21.73 7.80 -4.80
N VAL A 182 21.65 6.51 -5.10
CA VAL A 182 22.03 5.40 -4.22
C VAL A 182 23.09 4.56 -4.94
N GLY A 183 24.35 4.67 -4.49
CA GLY A 183 25.47 4.08 -5.20
C GLY A 183 25.59 4.67 -6.62
N SER A 184 25.54 3.79 -7.63
CA SER A 184 25.62 4.17 -9.04
C SER A 184 24.27 4.42 -9.72
N VAL A 185 23.15 4.23 -9.01
CA VAL A 185 21.79 4.37 -9.56
C VAL A 185 21.18 5.68 -9.07
N THR A 186 20.47 6.39 -9.96
CA THR A 186 19.69 7.59 -9.60
C THR A 186 18.21 7.29 -9.77
N TYR A 187 17.49 7.27 -8.65
CA TYR A 187 16.05 7.10 -8.61
C TYR A 187 15.32 8.44 -8.68
N TYR A 188 14.21 8.50 -9.40
CA TYR A 188 13.40 9.69 -9.62
C TYR A 188 12.06 9.59 -8.89
N TYR A 189 11.52 10.74 -8.44
CA TYR A 189 10.22 10.82 -7.74
C TYR A 189 10.12 9.93 -6.49
N GLN A 190 11.10 10.05 -5.61
CA GLN A 190 11.23 9.24 -4.40
C GLN A 190 10.72 9.99 -3.17
N LEU A 191 10.00 9.28 -2.31
CA LEU A 191 9.59 9.75 -0.99
C LEU A 191 10.54 9.15 0.05
N PHE A 192 10.91 9.93 1.05
CA PHE A 192 11.51 9.41 2.28
C PHE A 192 10.51 9.55 3.43
N VAL A 193 10.19 8.43 4.06
CA VAL A 193 9.28 8.35 5.19
C VAL A 193 10.08 8.02 6.43
N ARG A 194 10.20 8.99 7.34
CA ARG A 194 10.91 8.82 8.61
C ARG A 194 10.03 8.07 9.62
N ASP A 195 10.69 7.36 10.54
CA ASP A 195 10.08 6.66 11.69
C ASP A 195 9.19 5.45 11.31
N MET A 196 9.12 5.14 10.02
CA MET A 196 8.41 3.98 9.50
C MET A 196 9.34 2.76 9.49
N ARG A 197 8.97 1.70 10.22
CA ARG A 197 9.72 0.45 10.27
C ARG A 197 9.38 -0.45 9.09
N ALA A 198 10.40 -1.00 8.43
CA ALA A 198 10.26 -2.07 7.44
C ALA A 198 11.38 -3.10 7.59
N ALA A 199 11.15 -4.30 7.08
CA ALA A 199 12.11 -5.40 7.06
C ALA A 199 12.03 -6.16 5.72
N PRO A 200 13.01 -7.03 5.39
CA PRO A 200 12.92 -7.88 4.20
C PRO A 200 11.57 -8.60 4.12
N GLY A 201 10.91 -8.50 2.96
CA GLY A 201 9.52 -8.93 2.73
C GLY A 201 8.50 -7.80 2.67
N ASP A 202 8.78 -6.63 3.26
CA ASP A 202 7.94 -5.43 3.13
C ASP A 202 8.19 -4.65 1.82
N SER A 203 9.16 -5.08 1.01
CA SER A 203 9.39 -4.53 -0.32
C SER A 203 8.10 -4.57 -1.14
N GLY A 204 7.73 -3.41 -1.67
CA GLY A 204 6.49 -3.18 -2.40
C GLY A 204 5.30 -2.79 -1.55
N ALA A 205 5.39 -2.79 -0.21
CA ALA A 205 4.27 -2.41 0.65
C ALA A 205 3.72 -1.02 0.30
N PRO A 206 2.39 -0.83 0.27
CA PRO A 206 1.80 0.46 -0.06
C PRO A 206 2.08 1.46 1.05
N VAL A 207 2.48 2.67 0.67
CA VAL A 207 2.51 3.84 1.55
C VAL A 207 1.27 4.67 1.25
N TYR A 208 0.50 5.01 2.26
CA TYR A 208 -0.71 5.82 2.13
C TYR A 208 -0.78 6.89 3.21
N GLU A 209 -1.20 8.10 2.84
CA GLU A 209 -1.52 9.15 3.80
C GLU A 209 -2.71 8.68 4.63
N ASP A 210 -2.50 8.71 5.95
CA ASP A 210 -3.40 8.10 6.91
C ASP A 210 -3.66 9.08 8.06
N PRO A 211 -4.87 9.67 8.10
CA PRO A 211 -5.28 10.53 9.22
C PRO A 211 -5.27 9.80 10.58
N TYR A 212 -5.30 8.46 10.56
CA TYR A 212 -5.33 7.58 11.73
C TYR A 212 -4.03 6.78 11.85
N ALA A 213 -2.92 7.33 11.34
CA ALA A 213 -1.60 6.71 11.44
C ALA A 213 -1.23 6.38 12.90
N GLY A 214 -0.80 5.13 13.14
CA GLY A 214 -0.47 4.60 14.46
C GLY A 214 -1.68 4.25 15.32
N GLN A 215 -2.89 4.27 14.76
CA GLN A 215 -4.14 3.98 15.48
C GLN A 215 -4.93 2.88 14.77
N CYS A 216 -5.47 1.97 15.58
CA CYS A 216 -6.48 1.02 15.16
C CYS A 216 -7.87 1.66 15.29
N VAL A 217 -8.67 1.64 14.23
CA VAL A 217 -9.96 2.35 14.16
C VAL A 217 -11.16 1.41 14.04
N ALA A 218 -12.32 1.81 14.57
CA ALA A 218 -13.55 1.00 14.55
C ALA A 218 -14.40 1.16 13.27
N PHE A 219 -13.77 1.56 12.17
CA PHE A 219 -14.40 1.74 10.85
C PHE A 219 -13.34 1.55 9.75
N GLU A 220 -13.76 1.49 8.50
CA GLU A 220 -12.86 1.45 7.34
C GLU A 220 -12.55 2.89 6.88
N PRO A 221 -11.34 3.44 7.16
CA PRO A 221 -11.01 4.83 6.86
C PRO A 221 -10.67 5.02 5.38
N ASP A 222 -10.90 6.23 4.90
CA ASP A 222 -10.41 6.67 3.60
C ASP A 222 -8.97 7.17 3.73
N VAL A 223 -8.11 6.67 2.84
CA VAL A 223 -6.67 7.00 2.77
C VAL A 223 -6.30 7.42 1.36
N ARG A 224 -5.16 8.10 1.21
CA ARG A 224 -4.64 8.51 -0.10
C ARG A 224 -3.34 7.78 -0.43
N ALA A 225 -3.29 7.09 -1.57
CA ALA A 225 -2.09 6.38 -2.00
C ALA A 225 -0.93 7.35 -2.25
N ALA A 226 0.24 7.10 -1.66
CA ALA A 226 1.43 7.93 -1.80
C ALA A 226 2.55 7.23 -2.59
N GLY A 227 2.69 5.91 -2.48
CA GLY A 227 3.73 5.16 -3.17
C GLY A 227 3.84 3.70 -2.76
N VAL A 228 4.96 3.06 -3.12
CA VAL A 228 5.33 1.71 -2.69
C VAL A 228 6.77 1.68 -2.16
N ILE A 229 7.00 0.98 -1.06
CA ILE A 229 8.33 0.88 -0.42
C ILE A 229 9.29 0.09 -1.31
N TRP A 230 10.55 0.51 -1.38
CA TRP A 230 11.62 -0.28 -2.02
C TRP A 230 12.91 -0.32 -1.21
N GLY A 231 13.16 0.67 -0.35
CA GLY A 231 14.37 0.75 0.46
C GLY A 231 14.05 0.99 1.93
N ALA A 232 14.90 0.49 2.83
CA ALA A 232 14.83 0.75 4.25
C ALA A 232 16.19 1.23 4.78
N THR A 233 16.18 2.16 5.72
CA THR A 233 17.35 2.65 6.45
C THR A 233 17.12 2.51 7.95
N SER A 234 18.09 2.91 8.79
CA SER A 234 17.88 2.97 10.24
C SER A 234 16.79 3.95 10.66
N ASP A 235 16.55 4.98 9.85
CA ASP A 235 15.75 6.15 10.23
C ASP A 235 14.38 6.17 9.54
N GLY A 236 14.14 5.27 8.58
CA GLY A 236 12.92 5.25 7.80
C GLY A 236 12.97 4.36 6.56
N VAL A 237 12.13 4.68 5.59
CA VAL A 237 12.02 3.96 4.32
C VAL A 237 12.01 4.91 3.13
N TYR A 238 12.48 4.40 1.99
CA TYR A 238 12.28 5.02 0.69
C TYR A 238 11.12 4.34 -0.03
N ALA A 239 10.30 5.16 -0.69
CA ALA A 239 9.19 4.70 -1.49
C ALA A 239 9.16 5.40 -2.85
N THR A 240 8.88 4.64 -3.90
CA THR A 240 8.59 5.19 -5.23
C THR A 240 7.20 5.81 -5.15
N SER A 241 7.08 7.10 -5.44
CA SER A 241 5.79 7.80 -5.40
C SER A 241 4.82 7.30 -6.48
N ILE A 242 3.51 7.57 -6.30
CA ILE A 242 2.50 7.30 -7.33
C ILE A 242 2.86 7.97 -8.67
N ASP A 243 3.34 9.20 -8.65
CA ASP A 243 3.76 9.93 -9.86
C ASP A 243 4.93 9.23 -10.56
N GLY A 244 5.88 8.68 -9.79
CA GLY A 244 6.97 7.86 -10.33
C GLY A 244 6.47 6.57 -10.99
N LEU A 245 5.58 5.85 -10.31
CA LEU A 245 4.94 4.65 -10.87
C LEU A 245 4.14 4.97 -12.14
N TYR A 246 3.42 6.09 -12.16
CA TYR A 246 2.69 6.55 -13.33
C TYR A 246 3.64 6.91 -14.48
N TYR A 247 4.68 7.69 -14.23
CA TYR A 247 5.57 8.17 -15.28
C TYR A 247 6.37 7.04 -15.94
N TYR A 248 6.90 6.11 -15.15
CA TYR A 248 7.78 5.05 -15.64
C TYR A 248 7.06 3.73 -15.97
N LEU A 249 5.92 3.43 -15.32
CA LEU A 249 5.18 2.19 -15.53
C LEU A 249 3.74 2.39 -16.06
N SER A 250 3.28 3.64 -16.21
CA SER A 250 1.90 3.97 -16.60
C SER A 250 0.84 3.42 -15.64
N PHE A 251 1.23 3.11 -14.40
CA PHE A 251 0.34 2.57 -13.38
C PHE A 251 -0.48 3.67 -12.72
N VAL A 252 -1.80 3.47 -12.62
CA VAL A 252 -2.73 4.34 -11.89
C VAL A 252 -3.44 3.52 -10.81
N PRO A 253 -3.36 3.92 -9.52
CA PRO A 253 -4.09 3.24 -8.46
C PRO A 253 -5.60 3.26 -8.68
N LEU A 254 -6.28 2.17 -8.35
CA LEU A 254 -7.73 2.15 -8.26
C LEU A 254 -8.17 3.00 -7.06
N THR A 255 -9.11 3.92 -7.27
CA THR A 255 -9.67 4.80 -6.23
C THR A 255 -11.20 4.75 -6.24
N GLU A 256 -11.87 5.19 -5.17
CA GLU A 256 -13.36 5.20 -5.09
C GLU A 256 -14.05 5.98 -6.23
N GLY A 257 -13.35 6.90 -6.92
CA GLY A 257 -13.86 7.59 -8.12
C GLY A 257 -13.49 6.94 -9.46
N GLY A 258 -12.65 5.90 -9.47
CA GLY A 258 -12.08 5.30 -10.68
C GLY A 258 -12.98 4.29 -11.39
N GLY A 259 -14.11 3.93 -10.78
CA GLY A 259 -15.16 3.15 -11.43
C GLY A 259 -16.19 4.10 -12.07
N SER A 260 -15.97 4.47 -13.33
CA SER A 260 -16.92 5.10 -14.26
C SER A 260 -17.12 6.63 -14.30
N ASP A 261 -16.46 7.47 -13.49
CA ASP A 261 -16.65 8.93 -13.61
C ASP A 261 -15.38 9.79 -13.37
N LYS A 262 -14.68 10.15 -14.48
CA LYS A 262 -13.85 11.36 -14.71
C LYS A 262 -12.61 11.55 -13.79
N VAL A 263 -11.44 11.97 -14.25
CA VAL A 263 -11.07 13.22 -14.92
C VAL A 263 -9.70 13.00 -15.59
N PHE A 264 -9.61 13.32 -16.88
CA PHE A 264 -8.34 13.34 -17.62
C PHE A 264 -7.54 14.58 -17.22
N PHE A 265 -6.28 14.39 -16.83
CA PHE A 265 -5.27 15.45 -16.95
C PHE A 265 -4.96 15.61 -18.45
N THR A 266 -5.57 16.59 -19.10
CA THR A 266 -5.04 17.09 -20.38
C THR A 266 -3.77 17.90 -20.11
N ARG A 267 -2.77 17.68 -20.98
CA ARG A 267 -1.48 18.40 -21.03
C ARG A 267 -1.63 19.91 -21.02
#